data_AF-E6RAZ4-F1
#
_entry.id   AF-E6RAZ4-F1
#
_cell.length_a   1.000
_cell.length_b   1.000
_cell.length_c   1.000
_cell.angle_alpha   90.00
_cell.angle_beta   90.00
_cell.angle_gamma   90.00
#
_symmetry.space_group_name_H-M   'P 1'
#
loop_
_entity.id
_entity.type
_entity.pdbx_description
1 polymer ?
#
loop_
_entity_poly.entity_id
_entity_poly.type
_entity_poly.pdbx_seq_one_letter_code
_entity_poly.pdbx_strand_id
1 'polypeptide(L)'
;MRDNYNEHGVDEYYRKVAATYRNPFYPGIKKVVWTFMNRWWEAEGRDMFSQDEKRGKKSLKVLDMAAGSGEATLCLLEWARTGLASTSAGATSSTSQPNVSIPDPLALLRSTPSSAPARPAFVPPNARRPIAPPSRPTAFAKGNSQGKQVFGSMIPPKLPNGFEIDVIATDPYTSPAYTERTSRPCHSLSFTDLAQGFLPPISVETSSRSGVANNNSEPVWDIIVCSFALHLVTNPSELFALLFELSGKARWLIVVAPHKKPEIKETWGWARWDIASWTAAGEARLYGGGKPKGDADDEETELEIVQDK
;
A
#
# COMPACT_ATOMS: atom_id res chain seq x y z
N MET A 1 -5.29 19.36 -0.81
CA MET A 1 -6.35 18.40 -1.24
C MET A 1 -7.61 18.58 -0.40
N ARG A 2 -7.51 18.70 0.94
CA ARG A 2 -8.68 18.92 1.82
C ARG A 2 -9.42 20.26 1.58
N ASP A 3 -8.69 21.33 1.29
CA ASP A 3 -9.31 22.64 1.00
C ASP A 3 -10.24 22.58 -0.22
N ASN A 4 -9.87 21.77 -1.23
CA ASN A 4 -10.70 21.55 -2.41
C ASN A 4 -12.00 20.79 -2.08
N TYR A 5 -11.98 19.89 -1.10
CA TYR A 5 -13.18 19.17 -0.64
C TYR A 5 -14.12 20.07 0.15
N ASN A 6 -13.56 21.00 0.93
CA ASN A 6 -14.35 21.94 1.72
C ASN A 6 -15.06 22.97 0.83
N GLU A 7 -14.47 23.33 -0.32
CA GLU A 7 -15.03 24.33 -1.25
C GLU A 7 -16.09 23.76 -2.21
N HIS A 8 -15.89 22.54 -2.72
CA HIS A 8 -16.74 21.95 -3.76
C HIS A 8 -17.45 20.65 -3.34
N GLY A 9 -17.11 20.09 -2.19
CA GLY A 9 -17.51 18.73 -1.82
C GLY A 9 -16.65 17.66 -2.53
N VAL A 10 -16.58 16.48 -1.92
CA VAL A 10 -15.81 15.34 -2.43
C VAL A 10 -16.32 14.89 -3.81
N ASP A 11 -17.65 14.83 -3.98
CA ASP A 11 -18.30 14.42 -5.22
C ASP A 11 -17.94 15.32 -6.41
N GLU A 12 -18.01 16.64 -6.23
CA GLU A 12 -17.74 17.58 -7.32
C GLU A 12 -16.26 17.59 -7.70
N TYR A 13 -15.36 17.47 -6.71
CA TYR A 13 -13.93 17.34 -6.97
C TYR A 13 -13.65 16.13 -7.85
N TYR A 14 -14.09 14.94 -7.42
CA TYR A 14 -13.81 13.72 -8.17
C TYR A 14 -14.54 13.66 -9.51
N ARG A 15 -15.73 14.25 -9.64
CA ARG A 15 -16.40 14.41 -10.94
C ARG A 15 -15.49 15.08 -11.98
N LYS A 16 -14.66 16.06 -11.57
CA LYS A 16 -13.77 16.80 -12.47
C LYS A 16 -12.47 16.08 -12.78
N VAL A 17 -11.90 15.34 -11.82
CA VAL A 17 -10.52 14.82 -11.93
C VAL A 17 -10.42 13.30 -11.94
N ALA A 18 -11.50 12.55 -11.70
CA ALA A 18 -11.49 11.11 -11.45
C ALA A 18 -10.70 10.30 -12.49
N ALA A 19 -10.92 10.56 -13.78
CA ALA A 19 -10.28 9.83 -14.87
C ALA A 19 -8.76 10.02 -14.94
N THR A 20 -8.24 11.12 -14.37
CA THR A 20 -6.81 11.47 -14.39
C THR A 20 -6.18 11.49 -13.01
N TYR A 21 -6.92 11.08 -11.98
CA TYR A 21 -6.49 11.16 -10.60
C TYR A 21 -5.17 10.41 -10.40
N ARG A 22 -4.26 11.01 -9.63
CA ARG A 22 -3.00 10.42 -9.19
C ARG A 22 -2.73 10.88 -7.77
N ASN A 23 -2.38 9.94 -6.89
CA ASN A 23 -2.00 10.29 -5.53
C ASN A 23 -0.54 10.79 -5.51
N PRO A 24 -0.27 12.05 -5.12
CA PRO A 24 1.09 12.58 -5.08
C PRO A 24 1.98 11.90 -4.04
N PHE A 25 1.39 11.20 -3.06
CA PHE A 25 2.10 10.49 -1.99
C PHE A 25 2.45 9.04 -2.35
N TYR A 26 2.40 8.66 -3.63
CA TYR A 26 2.76 7.31 -4.09
C TYR A 26 4.09 6.77 -3.53
N PRO A 27 5.20 7.55 -3.44
CA PRO A 27 6.43 7.07 -2.83
C PRO A 27 6.28 6.69 -1.33
N GLY A 28 5.48 7.46 -0.58
CA GLY A 28 5.17 7.18 0.82
C GLY A 28 4.34 5.91 0.98
N ILE A 29 3.30 5.75 0.16
CA ILE A 29 2.47 4.53 0.11
C ILE A 29 3.35 3.31 -0.17
N LYS A 30 4.23 3.39 -1.17
CA LYS A 30 5.15 2.29 -1.50
C LYS A 30 6.03 1.91 -0.32
N LYS A 31 6.68 2.89 0.30
CA LYS A 31 7.56 2.68 1.46
C LYS A 31 6.81 1.92 2.56
N VAL A 32 5.62 2.38 2.89
CA VAL A 32 4.76 1.85 3.94
C VAL A 32 4.28 0.43 3.62
N VAL A 33 3.69 0.22 2.44
CA VAL A 33 3.17 -1.09 2.02
C VAL A 33 4.30 -2.12 1.94
N TRP A 34 5.46 -1.75 1.38
CA TRP A 34 6.60 -2.67 1.29
C TRP A 34 7.17 -3.03 2.67
N THR A 35 7.22 -2.06 3.58
CA THR A 35 7.67 -2.32 4.96
C THR A 35 6.75 -3.32 5.65
N PHE A 36 5.43 -3.13 5.54
CA PHE A 36 4.47 -4.09 6.06
C PHE A 36 4.64 -5.47 5.42
N MET A 37 4.63 -5.55 4.08
CA MET A 37 4.69 -6.83 3.37
C MET A 37 5.97 -7.62 3.67
N ASN A 38 7.11 -6.94 3.84
CA ASN A 38 8.35 -7.58 4.27
C ASN A 38 8.20 -8.21 5.66
N ARG A 39 7.65 -7.45 6.63
CA ARG A 39 7.47 -7.93 8.00
C ARG A 39 6.41 -9.02 8.11
N TRP A 40 5.29 -8.85 7.42
CA TRP A 40 4.25 -9.86 7.32
C TRP A 40 4.79 -11.17 6.73
N TRP A 41 5.61 -11.11 5.68
CA TRP A 41 6.21 -12.31 5.10
C TRP A 41 7.14 -13.03 6.06
N GLU A 42 7.97 -12.28 6.79
CA GLU A 42 8.89 -12.84 7.80
C GLU A 42 8.15 -13.51 8.96
N ALA A 43 7.06 -12.89 9.42
CA ALA A 43 6.35 -13.33 10.62
C ALA A 43 5.28 -14.39 10.35
N GLU A 44 4.59 -14.32 9.21
CA GLU A 44 3.41 -15.16 8.93
C GLU A 44 3.42 -15.75 7.52
N GLY A 45 3.76 -14.93 6.51
CA GLY A 45 3.63 -15.33 5.11
C GLY A 45 4.50 -16.53 4.75
N ARG A 46 5.72 -16.62 5.27
CA ARG A 46 6.61 -17.77 5.01
C ARG A 46 5.96 -19.08 5.41
N ASP A 47 5.49 -19.21 6.64
CA ASP A 47 4.90 -20.46 7.14
C ASP A 47 3.58 -20.74 6.44
N MET A 48 2.78 -19.71 6.20
CA MET A 48 1.49 -19.82 5.50
C MET A 48 1.64 -20.39 4.08
N PHE A 49 2.71 -20.04 3.36
CA PHE A 49 2.93 -20.47 1.98
C PHE A 49 3.98 -21.58 1.82
N SER A 50 4.59 -22.06 2.92
CA SER A 50 5.55 -23.19 2.91
C SER A 50 4.88 -24.56 3.08
N GLN A 51 3.71 -24.61 3.74
CA GLN A 51 3.05 -25.87 4.12
C GLN A 51 2.08 -26.43 3.05
N ASP A 52 1.91 -25.73 1.92
CA ASP A 52 0.77 -25.90 1.02
C ASP A 52 1.02 -26.72 -0.27
N GLU A 53 2.16 -27.41 -0.42
CA GLU A 53 2.37 -28.32 -1.57
C GLU A 53 1.26 -29.37 -1.73
N LYS A 54 0.56 -29.73 -0.63
CA LYS A 54 -0.56 -30.69 -0.64
C LYS A 54 -1.95 -30.05 -0.74
N ARG A 55 -2.09 -28.73 -0.60
CA ARG A 55 -3.39 -28.03 -0.48
C ARG A 55 -3.79 -27.22 -1.71
N GLY A 56 -3.01 -27.29 -2.79
CA GLY A 56 -3.28 -26.54 -4.02
C GLY A 56 -2.77 -25.10 -3.92
N LYS A 57 -2.69 -24.43 -5.06
CA LYS A 57 -2.13 -23.08 -5.17
C LYS A 57 -2.97 -22.08 -4.35
N LYS A 58 -2.45 -21.64 -3.21
CA LYS A 58 -3.04 -20.57 -2.41
C LYS A 58 -2.55 -19.23 -2.94
N SER A 59 -3.45 -18.27 -3.14
CA SER A 59 -3.14 -16.87 -3.42
C SER A 59 -3.41 -16.02 -2.17
N LEU A 60 -2.64 -14.96 -2.00
CA LEU A 60 -2.88 -13.95 -0.98
C LEU A 60 -4.01 -13.04 -1.45
N LYS A 61 -5.15 -13.04 -0.76
CA LYS A 61 -6.33 -12.26 -1.15
C LYS A 61 -6.27 -10.86 -0.56
N VAL A 62 -6.27 -9.85 -1.43
CA VAL A 62 -6.17 -8.45 -1.01
C VAL A 62 -7.32 -7.63 -1.57
N LEU A 63 -7.93 -6.82 -0.71
CA LEU A 63 -8.86 -5.77 -1.10
C LEU A 63 -8.18 -4.40 -1.03
N ASP A 64 -8.01 -3.73 -2.16
CA ASP A 64 -7.60 -2.33 -2.23
C ASP A 64 -8.86 -1.44 -2.17
N MET A 65 -9.19 -0.98 -0.97
CA MET A 65 -10.39 -0.21 -0.67
C MET A 65 -10.15 1.29 -0.85
N ALA A 66 -11.04 1.93 -1.61
CA ALA A 66 -10.87 3.32 -2.08
C ALA A 66 -9.50 3.47 -2.79
N ALA A 67 -9.32 2.63 -3.80
CA ALA A 67 -8.03 2.36 -4.44
C ALA A 67 -7.41 3.56 -5.15
N GLY A 68 -8.16 4.65 -5.37
CA GLY A 68 -7.67 5.77 -6.14
C GLY A 68 -7.30 5.34 -7.56
N SER A 69 -6.09 5.67 -8.01
CA SER A 69 -5.60 5.19 -9.31
C SER A 69 -4.85 3.86 -9.23
N GLY A 70 -4.87 3.19 -8.08
CA GLY A 70 -4.26 1.88 -7.87
C GLY A 70 -2.85 1.94 -7.29
N GLU A 71 -2.50 3.00 -6.56
CA GLU A 71 -1.19 3.14 -5.91
C GLU A 71 -0.82 1.94 -5.04
N ALA A 72 -1.70 1.52 -4.12
CA ALA A 72 -1.44 0.38 -3.24
C ALA A 72 -1.36 -0.94 -4.04
N THR A 73 -2.31 -1.16 -4.96
CA THR A 73 -2.29 -2.29 -5.90
C THR A 73 -0.94 -2.43 -6.62
N LEU A 74 -0.44 -1.35 -7.23
CA LEU A 74 0.85 -1.39 -7.93
C LEU A 74 2.00 -1.70 -6.99
N CYS A 75 1.99 -1.17 -5.77
CA CYS A 75 3.03 -1.46 -4.77
C CYS A 75 3.05 -2.95 -4.41
N LEU A 76 1.89 -3.58 -4.20
CA LEU A 76 1.77 -5.00 -3.88
C LEU A 76 2.25 -5.90 -5.03
N LEU A 77 1.80 -5.60 -6.26
CA LEU A 77 2.20 -6.36 -7.44
C LEU A 77 3.71 -6.23 -7.72
N GLU A 78 4.26 -5.02 -7.57
CA GLU A 78 5.69 -4.79 -7.74
C GLU A 78 6.52 -5.50 -6.65
N TRP A 79 6.04 -5.50 -5.40
CA TRP A 79 6.67 -6.22 -4.29
C TRP A 79 6.74 -7.72 -4.60
N ALA A 80 5.63 -8.33 -5.00
CA ALA A 80 5.57 -9.76 -5.34
C ALA A 80 6.47 -10.11 -6.52
N ARG A 81 6.41 -9.32 -7.60
CA ARG A 81 7.27 -9.53 -8.79
C ARG A 81 8.75 -9.47 -8.45
N THR A 82 9.15 -8.54 -7.58
CA THR A 82 10.56 -8.39 -7.16
C THR A 82 11.02 -9.55 -6.28
N GLY A 83 10.16 -10.01 -5.37
CA GLY A 83 10.42 -11.19 -4.54
C GLY A 83 10.54 -12.49 -5.35
N LEU A 84 9.76 -12.62 -6.43
CA LEU A 84 9.84 -13.75 -7.38
C LEU A 84 11.08 -13.69 -8.26
N ALA A 85 11.48 -12.51 -8.76
CA ALA A 85 12.67 -12.36 -9.59
C ALA A 85 13.97 -12.74 -8.84
N SER A 86 14.01 -12.50 -7.53
CA SER A 86 15.10 -12.95 -6.65
C SER A 86 15.25 -14.47 -6.58
N THR A 87 14.22 -15.25 -6.97
CA THR A 87 14.29 -16.71 -7.04
C THR A 87 15.03 -17.20 -8.28
N SER A 88 14.86 -16.53 -9.41
CA SER A 88 15.43 -16.93 -10.70
C SER A 88 16.93 -16.63 -10.84
N ALA A 89 17.46 -15.65 -10.13
CA ALA A 89 18.87 -15.27 -10.20
C ALA A 89 19.83 -16.20 -9.43
N GLY A 90 19.31 -17.12 -8.61
CA GLY A 90 20.13 -18.02 -7.78
C GLY A 90 20.49 -19.37 -8.41
N ALA A 91 20.08 -19.64 -9.66
CA ALA A 91 20.19 -20.97 -10.29
C ALA A 91 21.40 -21.15 -11.23
N THR A 92 22.27 -20.15 -11.42
CA THR A 92 23.49 -20.30 -12.23
C THR A 92 24.64 -19.46 -11.66
N SER A 93 25.46 -20.09 -10.82
CA SER A 93 26.84 -19.61 -10.60
C SER A 93 27.79 -20.78 -10.37
N SER A 94 27.96 -21.57 -11.42
CA SER A 94 29.22 -22.26 -11.65
C SER A 94 29.60 -22.12 -13.11
N THR A 95 30.86 -21.75 -13.33
CA THR A 95 31.66 -21.96 -14.55
C THR A 95 31.82 -20.76 -15.50
N SER A 96 32.99 -20.12 -15.32
CA SER A 96 33.92 -19.56 -16.31
C SER A 96 33.43 -18.51 -17.33
N GLN A 97 34.02 -17.32 -17.21
CA GLN A 97 34.15 -16.35 -18.30
C GLN A 97 34.79 -16.96 -19.55
N PRO A 98 34.45 -16.41 -20.72
CA PRO A 98 35.51 -15.72 -21.45
C PRO A 98 35.11 -14.32 -21.93
N ASN A 99 36.11 -13.45 -21.85
CA ASN A 99 36.14 -12.08 -22.31
C ASN A 99 36.16 -12.05 -23.86
N VAL A 100 35.14 -11.47 -24.49
CA VAL A 100 35.20 -11.06 -25.90
C VAL A 100 34.48 -9.72 -26.06
N SER A 101 35.27 -8.70 -26.39
CA SER A 101 34.81 -7.35 -26.72
C SER A 101 34.36 -7.30 -28.19
N ILE A 102 33.12 -6.87 -28.46
CA ILE A 102 32.65 -6.46 -29.79
C ILE A 102 31.89 -5.12 -29.65
N PRO A 103 32.04 -4.16 -30.58
CA PRO A 103 31.49 -2.80 -30.44
C PRO A 103 29.98 -2.74 -30.70
N ASP A 104 29.31 -1.80 -30.02
CA ASP A 104 27.88 -1.50 -30.09
C ASP A 104 27.46 -0.92 -31.47
N PRO A 105 26.60 -1.62 -32.26
CA PRO A 105 26.14 -1.16 -33.56
C PRO A 105 24.87 -0.28 -33.51
N LEU A 106 24.41 0.18 -32.33
CA LEU A 106 23.16 0.96 -32.21
C LEU A 106 23.33 2.39 -31.69
N ALA A 107 24.56 2.92 -31.68
CA ALA A 107 24.85 4.33 -31.39
C ALA A 107 24.25 5.35 -32.40
N LEU A 108 23.58 4.90 -33.47
CA LEU A 108 23.10 5.74 -34.59
C LEU A 108 21.59 6.03 -34.63
N LEU A 109 20.79 5.61 -33.64
CA LEU A 109 19.34 5.93 -33.60
C LEU A 109 18.94 7.04 -32.60
N ARG A 110 19.91 7.75 -32.02
CA ARG A 110 19.63 9.01 -31.30
C ARG A 110 19.56 10.18 -32.26
N SER A 111 18.46 10.31 -33.00
CA SER A 111 18.02 11.61 -33.54
C SER A 111 16.63 11.54 -34.17
N THR A 112 15.58 11.78 -33.38
CA THR A 112 14.34 12.44 -33.85
C THR A 112 13.55 13.01 -32.65
N PRO A 113 13.20 14.31 -32.64
CA PRO A 113 12.26 14.85 -31.67
C PRO A 113 10.83 14.65 -32.19
N SER A 114 9.99 13.92 -31.44
CA SER A 114 8.54 13.90 -31.68
C SER A 114 7.83 14.60 -30.53
N SER A 115 7.22 15.72 -30.87
CA SER A 115 6.42 16.58 -29.99
C SER A 115 5.04 15.97 -29.74
N ALA A 116 4.74 15.67 -28.49
CA ALA A 116 3.37 15.67 -27.97
C ALA A 116 3.39 16.35 -26.59
N PRO A 117 2.55 17.37 -26.33
CA PRO A 117 2.60 18.09 -25.07
C PRO A 117 2.00 17.24 -23.96
N ALA A 118 2.84 16.70 -23.08
CA ALA A 118 2.43 16.27 -21.76
C ALA A 118 1.89 17.51 -21.03
N ARG A 119 0.58 17.57 -20.80
CA ARG A 119 -0.02 18.64 -20.00
C ARG A 119 0.57 18.57 -18.59
N PRO A 120 1.21 19.63 -18.08
CA PRO A 120 1.66 19.65 -16.69
C PRO A 120 0.44 19.62 -15.77
N ALA A 121 0.56 18.89 -14.65
CA ALA A 121 -0.41 18.92 -13.58
C ALA A 121 -0.66 20.38 -13.16
N PHE A 122 -1.93 20.75 -13.04
CA PHE A 122 -2.35 22.06 -12.55
C PHE A 122 -1.93 22.20 -11.08
N VAL A 123 -0.90 23.01 -10.84
CA VAL A 123 -0.42 23.40 -9.51
C VAL A 123 -0.97 24.80 -9.22
N PRO A 124 -1.81 24.99 -8.19
CA PRO A 124 -2.30 26.32 -7.81
C PRO A 124 -1.13 27.27 -7.46
N PRO A 125 -1.19 28.55 -7.84
CA PRO A 125 -0.09 29.48 -7.65
C PRO A 125 -0.08 30.01 -6.22
N ASN A 126 0.60 29.32 -5.29
CA ASN A 126 1.01 29.91 -4.02
C ASN A 126 2.21 29.23 -3.33
N ALA A 127 3.19 28.77 -4.12
CA ALA A 127 4.46 28.27 -3.58
C ALA A 127 5.64 28.71 -4.46
N ARG A 128 6.06 29.97 -4.33
CA ARG A 128 7.40 30.42 -4.78
C ARG A 128 7.94 31.49 -3.83
N ARG A 129 8.86 31.11 -2.95
CA ARG A 129 9.94 31.99 -2.51
C ARG A 129 11.26 31.21 -2.57
N PRO A 130 12.31 31.76 -3.19
CA PRO A 130 13.63 31.13 -3.22
C PRO A 130 14.39 31.46 -1.91
N ILE A 131 14.88 30.44 -1.22
CA ILE A 131 15.81 30.60 -0.08
C ILE A 131 17.13 29.93 -0.46
N ALA A 132 18.21 30.72 -0.40
CA ALA A 132 19.58 30.30 -0.66
C ALA A 132 20.12 29.37 0.45
N PRO A 133 21.09 28.49 0.16
CA PRO A 133 21.60 27.53 1.15
C PRO A 133 22.68 28.13 2.06
N PRO A 134 22.67 27.89 3.38
CA PRO A 134 23.87 28.04 4.18
C PRO A 134 24.57 26.70 4.43
N SER A 135 25.89 26.82 4.43
CA SER A 135 26.97 25.87 4.66
C SER A 135 26.87 24.96 5.89
N ARG A 136 27.34 23.72 5.69
CA ARG A 136 27.68 22.69 6.68
C ARG A 136 28.69 23.18 7.74
N PRO A 137 28.66 22.58 8.94
CA PRO A 137 29.88 21.99 9.46
C PRO A 137 29.70 20.54 9.96
N THR A 138 30.79 19.80 9.81
CA THR A 138 31.01 18.39 10.18
C THR A 138 31.36 18.25 11.67
N ALA A 139 30.81 17.24 12.36
CA ALA A 139 31.51 16.51 13.42
C ALA A 139 30.81 15.18 13.74
N PHE A 140 31.60 14.12 13.81
CA PHE A 140 31.23 12.76 14.17
C PHE A 140 30.85 12.63 15.65
N ALA A 141 29.81 11.86 15.95
CA ALA A 141 29.69 11.15 17.23
C ALA A 141 29.16 9.73 16.95
N LYS A 142 30.03 8.74 17.13
CA LYS A 142 29.70 7.31 17.15
C LYS A 142 28.88 7.03 18.42
N GLY A 143 27.57 6.93 18.27
CA GLY A 143 26.66 6.38 19.27
C GLY A 143 25.98 5.14 18.71
N ASN A 144 26.25 3.99 19.30
CA ASN A 144 25.68 2.70 18.92
C ASN A 144 24.20 2.64 19.32
N SER A 145 23.31 3.26 18.54
CA SER A 145 21.87 3.10 18.71
C SER A 145 21.44 1.86 17.94
N GLN A 146 21.20 0.77 18.65
CA GLN A 146 20.24 -0.26 18.25
C GLN A 146 18.83 0.37 18.28
N GLY A 147 18.60 1.35 17.41
CA GLY A 147 17.27 1.87 17.14
C GLY A 147 16.54 0.80 16.35
N LYS A 148 15.35 0.39 16.81
CA LYS A 148 14.39 -0.42 16.05
C LYS A 148 14.22 0.20 14.66
N GLN A 149 14.98 -0.23 13.67
CA GLN A 149 14.88 0.23 12.29
C GLN A 149 13.63 -0.45 11.70
N VAL A 150 12.48 0.20 11.84
CA VAL A 150 11.20 -0.24 11.24
C VAL A 150 11.34 -0.24 9.72
N PHE A 151 12.01 0.77 9.17
CA PHE A 151 12.35 0.90 7.76
C PHE A 151 13.70 0.25 7.46
N GLY A 152 13.73 -1.09 7.52
CA GLY A 152 14.87 -1.87 7.05
C GLY A 152 15.05 -1.80 5.53
N SER A 153 15.79 -2.76 4.96
CA SER A 153 15.96 -2.87 3.51
C SER A 153 14.60 -2.92 2.80
N MET A 154 14.37 -2.00 1.86
CA MET A 154 13.21 -1.99 0.93
C MET A 154 13.29 -3.10 -0.12
N ILE A 155 14.09 -4.14 0.11
CA ILE A 155 14.22 -5.26 -0.82
C ILE A 155 13.24 -6.34 -0.37
N PRO A 156 12.28 -6.75 -1.22
CA PRO A 156 11.38 -7.85 -0.92
C PRO A 156 12.14 -9.16 -0.68
N PRO A 157 11.67 -10.01 0.25
CA PRO A 157 12.25 -11.33 0.48
C PRO A 157 12.05 -12.24 -0.73
N LYS A 158 12.82 -13.32 -0.80
CA LYS A 158 12.66 -14.36 -1.83
C LYS A 158 11.32 -15.09 -1.63
N LEU A 159 10.46 -15.07 -2.65
CA LEU A 159 9.13 -15.70 -2.62
C LEU A 159 9.15 -17.07 -3.33
N PRO A 160 8.34 -18.05 -2.88
CA PRO A 160 8.28 -19.36 -3.50
C PRO A 160 7.68 -19.28 -4.91
N ASN A 161 8.06 -20.25 -5.75
CA ASN A 161 7.51 -20.35 -7.10
C ASN A 161 6.00 -20.59 -7.01
N GLY A 162 5.22 -19.80 -7.76
CA GLY A 162 3.77 -19.89 -7.76
C GLY A 162 3.06 -19.05 -6.69
N PHE A 163 3.80 -18.30 -5.85
CA PHE A 163 3.20 -17.26 -5.01
C PHE A 163 2.46 -16.24 -5.88
N GLU A 164 1.22 -15.95 -5.52
CA GLU A 164 0.35 -15.04 -6.24
C GLU A 164 -0.41 -14.15 -5.26
N ILE A 165 -0.52 -12.86 -5.61
CA ILE A 165 -1.38 -11.91 -4.91
C ILE A 165 -2.59 -11.65 -5.81
N ASP A 166 -3.78 -11.98 -5.31
CA ASP A 166 -5.04 -11.65 -5.95
C ASP A 166 -5.58 -10.35 -5.36
N VAL A 167 -5.46 -9.26 -6.12
CA VAL A 167 -5.90 -7.92 -5.70
C VAL A 167 -7.20 -7.58 -6.39
N ILE A 168 -8.23 -7.34 -5.60
CA ILE A 168 -9.52 -6.78 -6.01
C ILE A 168 -9.61 -5.36 -5.46
N ALA A 169 -10.09 -4.42 -6.28
CA ALA A 169 -10.18 -3.02 -5.89
C ALA A 169 -11.63 -2.51 -5.84
N THR A 170 -11.88 -1.56 -4.95
CA THR A 170 -13.11 -0.79 -4.90
C THR A 170 -12.80 0.70 -4.87
N ASP A 171 -13.53 1.49 -5.66
CA ASP A 171 -13.50 2.94 -5.60
C ASP A 171 -14.72 3.54 -6.32
N PRO A 172 -15.58 4.32 -5.66
CA PRO A 172 -16.80 4.84 -6.27
C PRO A 172 -16.54 5.98 -7.27
N TYR A 173 -15.32 6.52 -7.32
CA TYR A 173 -15.02 7.73 -8.10
C TYR A 173 -13.97 7.47 -9.18
N THR A 174 -12.88 6.79 -8.85
CA THR A 174 -11.64 6.74 -9.64
C THR A 174 -11.41 5.40 -10.36
N SER A 175 -12.44 4.53 -10.38
CA SER A 175 -12.43 3.25 -11.11
C SER A 175 -11.87 3.32 -12.55
N PRO A 176 -12.16 4.36 -13.38
CA PRO A 176 -11.55 4.48 -14.70
C PRO A 176 -10.03 4.66 -14.68
N ALA A 177 -9.52 5.56 -13.81
CA ALA A 177 -8.10 5.82 -13.68
C ALA A 177 -7.35 4.61 -13.13
N TYR A 178 -7.97 3.88 -12.19
CA TYR A 178 -7.46 2.61 -11.69
C TYR A 178 -7.31 1.60 -12.81
N THR A 179 -8.37 1.40 -13.60
CA THR A 179 -8.42 0.35 -14.64
C THR A 179 -7.40 0.62 -15.74
N GLU A 180 -7.29 1.88 -16.18
CA GLU A 180 -6.29 2.30 -17.17
C GLU A 180 -4.86 2.02 -16.66
N ARG A 181 -4.58 2.34 -15.40
CA ARG A 181 -3.22 2.26 -14.85
C ARG A 181 -2.78 0.85 -14.46
N THR A 182 -3.71 0.05 -13.94
CA THR A 182 -3.40 -1.29 -13.39
C THR A 182 -3.76 -2.42 -14.35
N SER A 183 -4.53 -2.13 -15.41
CA SER A 183 -5.15 -3.14 -16.28
C SER A 183 -6.01 -4.16 -15.52
N ARG A 184 -6.57 -3.77 -14.36
CA ARG A 184 -7.43 -4.60 -13.50
C ARG A 184 -8.78 -3.92 -13.28
N PRO A 185 -9.86 -4.69 -13.06
CA PRO A 185 -11.16 -4.11 -12.75
C PRO A 185 -11.15 -3.43 -11.38
N CYS A 186 -11.96 -2.38 -11.25
CA CYS A 186 -12.27 -1.73 -9.98
C CYS A 186 -13.79 -1.64 -9.84
N HIS A 187 -14.31 -2.10 -8.71
CA HIS A 187 -15.73 -2.07 -8.43
C HIS A 187 -16.13 -0.72 -7.85
N SER A 188 -17.23 -0.15 -8.34
CA SER A 188 -17.75 1.13 -7.87
C SER A 188 -18.51 1.00 -6.55
N LEU A 189 -17.86 0.45 -5.51
CA LEU A 189 -18.39 0.34 -4.14
C LEU A 189 -17.83 1.46 -3.27
N SER A 190 -18.71 2.14 -2.53
CA SER A 190 -18.39 3.17 -1.56
C SER A 190 -18.12 2.60 -0.17
N PHE A 191 -17.64 3.43 0.75
CA PHE A 191 -17.53 3.05 2.17
C PHE A 191 -18.88 2.66 2.77
N THR A 192 -19.96 3.33 2.37
CA THR A 192 -21.33 3.00 2.83
C THR A 192 -21.74 1.60 2.37
N ASP A 193 -21.44 1.25 1.11
CA ASP A 193 -21.76 -0.09 0.59
C ASP A 193 -20.99 -1.18 1.35
N LEU A 194 -19.69 -0.96 1.59
CA LEU A 194 -18.85 -1.89 2.33
C LEU A 194 -19.32 -2.06 3.78
N ALA A 195 -19.73 -0.98 4.44
CA ALA A 195 -20.29 -0.99 5.79
C ALA A 195 -21.65 -1.71 5.88
N GLN A 196 -22.41 -1.76 4.79
CA GLN A 196 -23.67 -2.51 4.69
C GLN A 196 -23.47 -3.99 4.34
N GLY A 197 -22.21 -4.41 4.17
CA GLY A 197 -21.87 -5.78 3.93
C GLY A 197 -21.62 -6.14 2.46
N PHE A 198 -21.84 -5.20 1.53
CA PHE A 198 -21.61 -5.45 0.10
C PHE A 198 -20.11 -5.66 -0.16
N LEU A 199 -19.76 -6.76 -0.81
CA LEU A 199 -18.37 -7.08 -1.17
C LEU A 199 -18.26 -7.31 -2.67
N PRO A 200 -17.10 -7.01 -3.27
CA PRO A 200 -16.86 -7.36 -4.66
C PRO A 200 -16.83 -8.89 -4.83
N PRO A 201 -17.25 -9.41 -5.99
CA PRO A 201 -17.23 -10.84 -6.27
C PRO A 201 -15.80 -11.37 -6.22
N ILE A 202 -15.61 -12.47 -5.51
CA ILE A 202 -14.33 -13.18 -5.44
C ILE A 202 -14.34 -14.27 -6.50
N SER A 203 -13.24 -14.42 -7.22
CA SER A 203 -13.08 -15.39 -8.31
C SER A 203 -13.59 -16.78 -7.90
N VAL A 204 -14.50 -17.33 -8.71
CA VAL A 204 -15.29 -18.56 -8.47
C VAL A 204 -14.42 -19.81 -8.28
N GLU A 205 -13.16 -19.79 -8.72
CA GLU A 205 -12.19 -20.87 -8.50
C GLU A 205 -11.89 -21.12 -7.01
N THR A 206 -12.19 -20.14 -6.15
CA THR A 206 -12.00 -20.26 -4.69
C THR A 206 -13.24 -20.76 -3.95
N SER A 207 -14.42 -20.70 -4.57
CA SER A 207 -15.70 -21.08 -3.95
C SER A 207 -16.05 -22.56 -4.15
N SER A 208 -15.46 -23.22 -5.16
CA SER A 208 -15.76 -24.60 -5.53
C SER A 208 -15.10 -25.67 -4.64
N ARG A 209 -14.38 -25.28 -3.58
CA ARG A 209 -13.84 -26.23 -2.58
C ARG A 209 -14.62 -26.32 -1.27
N SER A 210 -15.67 -25.53 -1.09
CA SER A 210 -16.55 -25.64 0.09
C SER A 210 -18.02 -25.74 -0.33
N GLY A 211 -18.41 -26.87 -0.89
CA GLY A 211 -19.81 -27.29 -1.04
C GLY A 211 -20.51 -27.62 0.29
N VAL A 212 -19.97 -27.15 1.40
CA VAL A 212 -20.55 -27.27 2.74
C VAL A 212 -20.47 -25.90 3.37
N ALA A 213 -21.61 -25.36 3.78
CA ALA A 213 -21.69 -24.18 4.64
C ALA A 213 -21.08 -24.56 6.01
N ASN A 214 -19.75 -24.54 6.09
CA ASN A 214 -19.05 -24.70 7.35
C ASN A 214 -19.11 -23.36 8.08
N ASN A 215 -19.80 -23.36 9.22
CA ASN A 215 -19.92 -22.26 10.18
C ASN A 215 -18.59 -21.88 10.87
N ASN A 216 -17.45 -22.17 10.25
CA ASN A 216 -16.14 -21.64 10.65
C ASN A 216 -15.78 -20.58 9.61
N SER A 217 -16.25 -19.36 9.85
CA SER A 217 -16.09 -18.19 9.00
C SER A 217 -14.63 -17.75 8.94
N GLU A 218 -13.82 -18.41 8.09
CA GLU A 218 -12.52 -17.85 7.72
C GLU A 218 -12.73 -16.47 7.08
N PRO A 219 -11.86 -15.50 7.40
CA PRO A 219 -11.94 -14.18 6.82
C PRO A 219 -11.82 -14.26 5.30
N VAL A 220 -12.65 -13.46 4.64
CA VAL A 220 -12.79 -13.42 3.19
C VAL A 220 -11.50 -12.92 2.52
N TRP A 221 -10.82 -11.97 3.18
CA TRP A 221 -9.59 -11.33 2.74
C TRP A 221 -8.46 -11.60 3.72
N ASP A 222 -7.24 -11.77 3.21
CA ASP A 222 -6.08 -11.79 4.07
C ASP A 222 -5.70 -10.37 4.49
N ILE A 223 -5.81 -9.41 3.57
CA ILE A 223 -5.42 -8.01 3.77
C ILE A 223 -6.45 -7.08 3.12
N ILE A 224 -6.85 -6.03 3.83
CA ILE A 224 -7.50 -4.84 3.28
C ILE A 224 -6.50 -3.68 3.35
N VAL A 225 -6.38 -2.91 2.27
CA VAL A 225 -5.58 -1.68 2.25
C VAL A 225 -6.51 -0.51 1.99
N CYS A 226 -6.37 0.57 2.77
CA CYS A 226 -7.00 1.85 2.51
C CYS A 226 -5.95 2.95 2.56
N SER A 227 -5.67 3.56 1.41
CA SER A 227 -4.62 4.58 1.29
C SER A 227 -5.22 5.96 1.04
N PHE A 228 -4.93 6.90 1.94
CA PHE A 228 -5.34 8.31 1.85
C PHE A 228 -6.85 8.55 1.65
N ALA A 229 -7.72 7.63 2.08
CA ALA A 229 -9.16 7.74 1.85
C ALA A 229 -10.02 7.58 3.10
N LEU A 230 -9.56 6.86 4.14
CA LEU A 230 -10.40 6.58 5.32
C LEU A 230 -10.80 7.87 6.07
N HIS A 231 -10.02 8.94 5.97
CA HIS A 231 -10.33 10.25 6.55
C HIS A 231 -11.55 10.94 5.90
N LEU A 232 -12.03 10.45 4.76
CA LEU A 232 -13.24 10.94 4.10
C LEU A 232 -14.50 10.51 4.86
N VAL A 233 -14.43 9.46 5.68
CA VAL A 233 -15.52 9.05 6.59
C VAL A 233 -15.46 9.92 7.84
N THR A 234 -16.11 11.09 7.78
CA THR A 234 -16.04 12.08 8.86
C THR A 234 -16.95 11.78 10.04
N ASN A 235 -18.00 10.98 9.83
CA ASN A 235 -18.94 10.58 10.87
C ASN A 235 -18.38 9.38 11.66
N PRO A 236 -18.14 9.49 12.98
CA PRO A 236 -17.61 8.39 13.79
C PRO A 236 -18.47 7.13 13.81
N SER A 237 -19.80 7.26 13.69
CA SER A 237 -20.72 6.11 13.66
C SER A 237 -20.65 5.36 12.33
N GLU A 238 -20.50 6.07 11.21
CA GLU A 238 -20.29 5.46 9.90
C GLU A 238 -18.92 4.78 9.83
N LEU A 239 -17.88 5.43 10.38
CA LEU A 239 -16.55 4.87 10.48
C LEU A 239 -16.54 3.61 11.35
N PHE A 240 -17.24 3.62 12.49
CA PHE A 240 -17.43 2.45 13.32
C PHE A 240 -18.11 1.31 12.55
N ALA A 241 -19.23 1.59 11.89
CA ALA A 241 -19.99 0.59 11.13
C ALA A 241 -19.12 -0.05 10.03
N LEU A 242 -18.36 0.77 9.28
CA LEU A 242 -17.41 0.29 8.29
C LEU A 242 -16.35 -0.62 8.92
N LEU A 243 -15.65 -0.14 9.94
CA LEU A 243 -14.53 -0.87 10.53
C LEU A 243 -14.98 -2.17 11.21
N PHE A 244 -16.11 -2.14 11.92
CA PHE A 244 -16.69 -3.32 12.55
C PHE A 244 -17.12 -4.37 11.51
N GLU A 245 -17.72 -3.94 10.40
CA GLU A 245 -18.08 -4.86 9.32
C GLU A 245 -16.83 -5.48 8.65
N LEU A 246 -15.77 -4.70 8.46
CA LEU A 246 -14.52 -5.19 7.87
C LEU A 246 -13.75 -6.15 8.80
N SER A 247 -13.86 -6.01 10.13
CA SER A 247 -13.12 -6.88 11.06
C SER A 247 -13.59 -8.33 11.01
N GLY A 248 -14.84 -8.58 10.63
CA GLY A 248 -15.34 -9.94 10.39
C GLY A 248 -14.93 -10.54 9.05
N LYS A 249 -14.20 -9.78 8.21
CA LYS A 249 -13.95 -10.12 6.80
C LYS A 249 -12.49 -10.14 6.42
N ALA A 250 -11.60 -9.61 7.25
CA ALA A 250 -10.19 -9.55 6.94
C ALA A 250 -9.31 -9.70 8.17
N ARG A 251 -8.16 -10.33 7.98
CA ARG A 251 -7.15 -10.49 9.05
C ARG A 251 -6.39 -9.21 9.32
N TRP A 252 -6.02 -8.51 8.24
CA TRP A 252 -5.23 -7.30 8.30
C TRP A 252 -5.97 -6.13 7.67
N LEU A 253 -5.92 -4.97 8.31
CA LEU A 253 -6.30 -3.69 7.73
C LEU A 253 -5.11 -2.73 7.80
N ILE A 254 -4.65 -2.31 6.63
CA ILE A 254 -3.56 -1.33 6.47
C ILE A 254 -4.17 0.02 6.13
N VAL A 255 -3.99 1.00 7.02
CA VAL A 255 -4.44 2.38 6.82
C VAL A 255 -3.24 3.28 6.62
N VAL A 256 -3.12 3.86 5.42
CA VAL A 256 -2.11 4.89 5.14
C VAL A 256 -2.81 6.24 5.18
N ALA A 257 -2.45 7.11 6.12
CA ALA A 257 -3.16 8.36 6.33
C ALA A 257 -2.25 9.59 6.14
N PRO A 258 -2.79 10.71 5.60
CA PRO A 258 -2.04 11.96 5.48
C PRO A 258 -1.73 12.62 6.85
N HIS A 259 -2.41 12.19 7.91
CA HIS A 259 -2.35 12.80 9.24
C HIS A 259 -2.97 11.85 10.28
N LYS A 260 -2.94 12.24 11.56
CA LYS A 260 -3.47 11.56 12.77
C LYS A 260 -4.97 11.23 12.80
N LYS A 261 -5.65 11.22 11.66
CA LYS A 261 -7.07 10.89 11.51
C LYS A 261 -7.28 9.97 10.31
N PRO A 262 -8.26 9.05 10.38
CA PRO A 262 -9.24 8.89 11.45
C PRO A 262 -8.69 8.25 12.73
N GLU A 263 -9.36 8.46 13.86
CA GLU A 263 -9.02 7.79 15.12
C GLU A 263 -9.73 6.43 15.17
N ILE A 264 -8.98 5.34 15.07
CA ILE A 264 -9.51 3.98 15.18
C ILE A 264 -9.43 3.53 16.63
N LYS A 265 -10.56 3.16 17.23
CA LYS A 265 -10.62 2.64 18.61
C LYS A 265 -10.47 1.13 18.63
N GLU A 266 -9.82 0.60 19.65
CA GLU A 266 -9.64 -0.85 19.80
C GLU A 266 -10.96 -1.62 19.98
N THR A 267 -12.04 -0.94 20.39
CA THR A 267 -13.36 -1.55 20.54
C THR A 267 -14.09 -1.75 19.20
N TRP A 268 -13.48 -1.34 18.08
CA TRP A 268 -14.10 -1.36 16.75
C TRP A 268 -13.72 -2.60 15.92
N GLY A 269 -13.36 -3.69 16.59
CA GLY A 269 -13.00 -4.97 15.95
C GLY A 269 -11.53 -5.10 15.55
N TRP A 270 -10.71 -4.09 15.82
CA TRP A 270 -9.32 -4.04 15.39
C TRP A 270 -8.36 -3.79 16.56
N ALA A 271 -7.19 -4.44 16.54
CA ALA A 271 -6.07 -4.17 17.43
C ALA A 271 -4.95 -3.47 16.67
N ARG A 272 -4.45 -2.34 17.17
CA ARG A 272 -3.27 -1.70 16.57
C ARG A 272 -2.05 -2.61 16.66
N TRP A 273 -1.22 -2.60 15.62
CA TRP A 273 -0.07 -3.49 15.50
C TRP A 273 1.25 -2.73 15.39
N ASP A 274 2.24 -3.06 16.22
CA ASP A 274 3.61 -2.55 16.08
C ASP A 274 4.35 -3.39 15.04
N ILE A 275 4.63 -2.80 13.88
CA ILE A 275 5.38 -3.43 12.79
C ILE A 275 6.80 -3.83 13.23
N ALA A 276 7.37 -3.09 14.18
CA ALA A 276 8.75 -3.31 14.61
C ALA A 276 8.93 -4.56 15.46
N SER A 277 7.99 -4.82 16.39
CA SER A 277 8.00 -6.03 17.22
C SER A 277 7.08 -7.13 16.70
N TRP A 278 6.23 -6.84 15.71
CA TRP A 278 5.17 -7.73 15.23
C TRP A 278 4.26 -8.20 16.37
N THR A 279 3.76 -7.26 17.16
CA THR A 279 2.87 -7.53 18.31
C THR A 279 1.77 -6.46 18.41
N ALA A 280 0.67 -6.79 19.08
CA ALA A 280 -0.36 -5.81 19.43
C ALA A 280 0.25 -4.65 20.23
N ALA A 281 0.02 -3.42 19.78
CA ALA A 281 0.60 -2.20 20.35
C ALA A 281 -0.15 -1.70 21.60
N GLY A 282 -1.39 -2.17 21.81
CA GLY A 282 -2.29 -1.65 22.85
C GLY A 282 -2.65 -0.16 22.66
N GLU A 283 -3.40 0.42 23.59
CA GLU A 283 -3.74 1.85 23.56
C GLU A 283 -2.52 2.76 23.81
N ALA A 284 -1.45 2.20 24.39
CA ALA A 284 -0.31 2.95 24.90
C ALA A 284 0.90 2.92 23.95
N ARG A 285 0.84 3.69 22.85
CA ARG A 285 1.94 4.45 22.21
C ARG A 285 1.62 4.77 20.75
N LEU A 286 1.84 6.03 20.34
CA LEU A 286 2.49 6.42 19.06
C LEU A 286 2.70 7.95 18.90
N TYR A 287 3.01 8.68 19.98
CA TYR A 287 3.79 9.94 19.87
C TYR A 287 5.26 9.71 20.26
N GLY A 288 5.80 8.54 19.88
CA GLY A 288 7.20 8.16 20.10
C GLY A 288 8.16 8.81 19.10
N GLY A 289 7.97 10.11 18.87
CA GLY A 289 8.82 10.97 18.05
C GLY A 289 8.89 12.34 18.72
N GLY A 290 9.27 12.37 20.00
CA GLY A 290 9.58 13.62 20.69
C GLY A 290 10.84 14.25 20.10
N LYS A 291 10.72 14.94 18.96
CA LYS A 291 11.67 16.00 18.60
C LYS A 291 11.36 17.22 19.48
N PRO A 292 12.39 17.92 20.00
CA PRO A 292 12.18 19.17 20.69
C PRO A 292 11.51 20.16 19.74
N LYS A 293 10.54 20.88 20.28
CA LYS A 293 9.74 21.91 19.62
C LYS A 293 10.62 22.87 18.82
N GLY A 294 10.65 22.70 17.50
CA GLY A 294 11.40 23.59 16.59
C GLY A 294 11.84 22.89 15.32
N ASP A 295 10.88 22.58 14.44
CA ASP A 295 11.01 22.65 12.98
C ASP A 295 9.66 22.19 12.41
N ALA A 296 8.90 23.15 11.88
CA ALA A 296 7.69 22.92 11.14
C ALA A 296 8.07 22.74 9.66
N ASP A 297 7.57 21.68 9.02
CA ASP A 297 7.43 21.46 7.57
C ASP A 297 7.83 20.05 7.06
N ASP A 298 7.87 19.03 7.92
CA ASP A 298 7.79 17.64 7.46
C ASP A 298 6.33 17.15 7.59
N GLU A 299 5.57 17.16 6.49
CA GLU A 299 4.30 16.41 6.38
C GLU A 299 4.61 14.90 6.39
N GLU A 300 4.83 14.34 7.58
CA GLU A 300 5.14 12.93 7.78
C GLU A 300 3.91 12.07 7.44
N THR A 301 4.01 11.25 6.39
CA THR A 301 2.98 10.25 6.06
C THR A 301 2.93 9.21 7.19
N GLU A 302 1.80 9.13 7.88
CA GLU A 302 1.61 8.23 9.01
C GLU A 302 0.98 6.90 8.55
N LEU A 303 1.41 5.82 9.18
CA LEU A 303 0.96 4.45 8.90
C LEU A 303 0.30 3.89 10.16
N GLU A 304 -1.00 3.58 10.06
CA GLU A 304 -1.73 2.86 11.08
C GLU A 304 -2.04 1.45 10.55
N ILE A 305 -1.52 0.43 11.24
CA ILE A 305 -1.77 -0.97 10.90
C ILE A 305 -2.56 -1.59 12.02
N VAL A 306 -3.62 -2.28 11.66
CA VAL A 306 -4.47 -2.96 12.62
C VAL A 306 -4.76 -4.41 12.18
N GLN A 307 -4.91 -5.30 13.15
CA GLN A 307 -5.24 -6.72 12.97
C GLN A 307 -6.61 -7.01 13.58
N ASP A 308 -7.36 -7.96 13.01
CA ASP A 308 -8.61 -8.42 13.61
C ASP A 308 -8.40 -9.01 15.02
N LYS A 309 -9.45 -8.93 15.84
CA LYS A 309 -9.46 -9.46 17.22
C LYS A 309 -10.06 -10.85 17.30
#